data_AF-A0A0J8DA66-F1
#
_entry.id   AF-A0A0J8DA66-F1
#
_cell.length_a   1.000
_cell.length_b   1.000
_cell.length_c   1.000
_cell.angle_alpha   90.00
_cell.angle_beta   90.00
_cell.angle_gamma   90.00
#
_symmetry.space_group_name_H-M   'P 1'
#
loop_
_entity.id
_entity.type
_entity.pdbx_description
1 polymer ?
#
loop_
_entity_poly.entity_id
_entity_poly.type
_entity_poly.pdbx_seq_one_letter_code
_entity_poly.pdbx_strand_id
1 'polypeptide(L)'
;MLIFKPDEVATLKKGSHINVEITEEDIRILKRNFCGVYELFKPDSSRCVEYFDDLILFKNRYGSVQRKFALYSLYAQKKDIYTLTENMSLKEVLRWFSQYGTVENVSSVKIDNINIDNYCWTSDIGDNVCYFSVATTPFDFKININKKIKKVV
;
A
#
# COMPACT_ATOMS: atom_id res chain seq x y z
N MET A 1 12.73 -12.60 -7.26
CA MET A 1 12.11 -13.93 -7.06
C MET A 1 11.55 -13.92 -5.65
N LEU A 2 10.24 -13.73 -5.54
CA LEU A 2 9.52 -13.41 -4.30
C LEU A 2 9.17 -14.69 -3.57
N ILE A 3 9.43 -14.82 -2.27
CA ILE A 3 8.68 -15.79 -1.47
C ILE A 3 8.40 -15.25 -0.04
N PHE A 4 7.51 -14.26 0.04
CA PHE A 4 6.68 -14.07 1.24
C PHE A 4 5.53 -15.07 1.18
N LYS A 5 5.43 -15.94 2.18
CA LYS A 5 4.44 -17.03 2.25
C LYS A 5 3.40 -16.72 3.32
N PRO A 6 2.37 -15.91 3.00
CA PRO A 6 1.36 -15.47 3.97
C PRO A 6 0.65 -16.65 4.64
N ASP A 7 0.44 -17.74 3.91
CA ASP A 7 -0.15 -18.97 4.43
C ASP A 7 0.78 -19.66 5.44
N GLU A 8 2.09 -19.66 5.22
CA GLU A 8 3.06 -20.22 6.16
C GLU A 8 3.25 -19.34 7.40
N VAL A 9 3.12 -18.02 7.27
CA VAL A 9 3.10 -17.08 8.42
C VAL A 9 1.86 -17.33 9.29
N ALA A 10 0.67 -17.46 8.67
CA ALA A 10 -0.58 -17.70 9.37
C ALA A 10 -0.64 -19.08 10.05
N THR A 11 0.03 -20.07 9.48
CA THR A 11 0.06 -21.45 9.98
C THR A 11 1.33 -21.78 10.77
N LEU A 12 2.16 -20.78 11.09
CA LEU A 12 3.45 -20.98 11.76
C LEU A 12 3.27 -21.63 13.14
N LYS A 13 3.76 -22.87 13.26
CA LYS A 13 3.70 -23.67 14.48
C LYS A 13 4.77 -23.21 15.47
N LYS A 14 4.50 -23.43 16.77
CA LYS A 14 5.50 -23.22 17.83
C LYS A 14 6.73 -24.10 17.58
N GLY A 15 7.91 -23.52 17.77
CA GLY A 15 9.20 -24.17 17.49
C GLY A 15 9.61 -24.16 16.01
N SER A 16 8.78 -23.60 15.11
CA SER A 16 9.06 -23.52 13.68
C SER A 16 9.49 -22.11 13.25
N HIS A 17 10.14 -22.05 12.09
CA HIS A 17 10.57 -20.80 11.46
C HIS A 17 10.36 -20.86 9.96
N ILE A 18 10.30 -19.69 9.34
CA ILE A 18 10.20 -19.48 7.90
C ILE A 18 11.05 -18.29 7.49
N ASN A 19 11.49 -18.26 6.24
CA ASN A 19 12.08 -17.07 5.64
C ASN A 19 10.97 -16.13 5.19
N VAL A 20 11.10 -14.87 5.52
CA VAL A 20 10.20 -13.78 5.12
C VAL A 20 11.03 -12.67 4.50
N GLU A 21 10.61 -12.21 3.32
CA GLU A 21 11.15 -11.00 2.71
C GLU A 21 10.43 -9.80 3.35
N ILE A 22 11.17 -8.84 3.90
CA ILE A 22 10.62 -7.66 4.58
C ILE A 22 10.59 -6.46 3.61
N THR A 23 11.68 -6.28 2.87
CA THR A 23 11.77 -5.37 1.72
C THR A 23 12.52 -6.08 0.59
N GLU A 24 12.50 -5.51 -0.60
CA GLU A 24 13.33 -5.96 -1.72
C GLU A 24 14.78 -6.13 -1.24
N GLU A 25 15.30 -7.36 -1.37
CA GLU A 25 16.64 -7.79 -0.91
C GLU A 25 16.86 -7.90 0.62
N ASP A 26 15.87 -7.58 1.48
CA ASP A 26 15.94 -7.82 2.94
C ASP A 26 15.18 -9.10 3.33
N ILE A 27 15.89 -10.22 3.36
CA ILE A 27 15.37 -11.51 3.81
C ILE A 27 15.68 -11.72 5.29
N ARG A 28 14.64 -12.04 6.06
CA ARG A 28 14.72 -12.31 7.50
C ARG A 28 14.07 -13.64 7.87
N ILE A 29 14.37 -14.13 9.06
CA ILE A 29 13.80 -15.34 9.62
C ILE A 29 12.70 -14.94 10.61
N LEU A 30 11.46 -15.35 10.35
CA LEU A 30 10.37 -15.27 11.31
C LEU A 30 10.23 -16.62 12.01
N LYS A 31 10.42 -16.63 13.32
CA LYS A 31 10.32 -17.83 14.17
C LYS A 31 9.20 -17.63 15.20
N ARG A 32 8.40 -18.66 15.42
CA ARG A 32 7.49 -18.71 16.57
C ARG A 32 8.12 -19.60 17.62
N ASN A 33 8.60 -19.03 18.72
CA ASN A 33 9.29 -19.81 19.73
C ASN A 33 8.33 -20.74 20.51
N PHE A 34 8.87 -21.61 21.37
CA PHE A 34 8.08 -22.58 22.13
C PHE A 34 7.09 -21.93 23.10
N CYS A 35 7.37 -20.70 23.54
CA CYS A 35 6.46 -19.90 24.37
C CYS A 35 5.32 -19.29 23.54
N GLY A 36 5.43 -19.27 22.21
CA GLY A 36 4.42 -18.73 21.29
C GLY A 36 4.68 -17.30 20.84
N VAL A 37 5.80 -16.69 21.27
CA VAL A 37 6.23 -15.35 20.87
C VAL A 37 6.90 -15.43 19.49
N TYR A 38 6.67 -14.41 18.67
CA TYR A 38 7.32 -14.30 17.36
C TYR A 38 8.62 -13.52 17.45
N GLU A 39 9.65 -14.03 16.78
CA GLU A 39 11.01 -13.51 16.74
C GLU A 39 11.36 -13.26 15.26
N LEU A 40 11.74 -12.03 14.91
CA LEU A 40 12.22 -11.68 13.57
C LEU A 40 13.69 -11.24 13.66
N PHE A 41 14.56 -11.89 12.89
CA PHE A 41 16.00 -11.60 12.90
C PHE A 41 16.63 -11.89 11.55
N LYS A 42 17.84 -11.36 11.30
CA LYS A 42 18.55 -11.62 10.06
C LYS A 42 19.19 -13.01 10.05
N PRO A 43 19.31 -13.68 8.89
CA PRO A 43 19.92 -15.01 8.80
C PRO A 43 21.37 -15.05 9.32
N ASP A 44 22.10 -13.94 9.17
CA ASP A 44 23.49 -13.78 9.58
C ASP A 44 23.66 -13.31 11.04
N SER A 45 22.58 -12.88 11.70
CA SER A 45 22.64 -12.36 13.06
C SER A 45 21.33 -12.55 13.83
N SER A 46 21.34 -13.54 14.72
CA SER A 46 20.28 -13.79 15.69
C SER A 46 20.37 -12.92 16.95
N ARG A 47 21.34 -11.99 17.03
CA ARG A 47 21.53 -11.12 18.20
C ARG A 47 20.63 -9.88 18.20
N CYS A 48 20.17 -9.47 17.02
CA CYS A 48 19.24 -8.35 16.85
C CYS A 48 17.85 -8.92 16.54
N VAL A 49 17.14 -9.32 17.59
CA VAL A 49 15.79 -9.91 17.49
C VAL A 49 14.74 -8.86 17.74
N GLU A 50 13.81 -8.72 16.79
CA GLU A 50 12.55 -8.02 17.03
C GLU A 50 11.51 -9.02 17.55
N TYR A 51 10.82 -8.65 18.63
CA TYR A 51 9.82 -9.50 19.28
C TYR A 51 8.40 -8.99 18.99
N PHE A 52 7.48 -9.93 18.77
CA PHE A 52 6.05 -9.65 18.62
C PHE A 52 5.25 -10.62 19.46
N ASP A 53 4.38 -10.06 20.29
CA ASP A 53 3.47 -10.83 21.13
C ASP A 53 2.26 -11.35 20.34
N ASP A 54 1.98 -10.74 19.19
CA ASP A 54 0.87 -11.10 18.32
C ASP A 54 1.27 -11.09 16.83
N LEU A 55 0.82 -12.09 16.10
CA LEU A 55 0.94 -12.16 14.65
C LEU A 55 0.19 -11.00 13.97
N ILE A 56 -0.84 -10.45 14.60
CA ILE A 56 -1.51 -9.23 14.12
C ILE A 56 -0.54 -8.04 14.12
N LEU A 57 0.36 -7.93 15.10
CA LEU A 57 1.38 -6.86 15.11
C LEU A 57 2.42 -7.07 14.00
N PHE A 58 2.82 -8.32 13.76
CA PHE A 58 3.66 -8.67 12.60
C PHE A 58 2.93 -8.32 11.29
N LYS A 59 1.64 -8.63 11.16
CA LYS A 59 0.81 -8.28 9.99
C LYS A 59 0.52 -6.78 9.88
N ASN A 60 0.49 -6.03 10.97
CA ASN A 60 0.30 -4.58 10.90
C ASN A 60 1.61 -3.87 10.53
N ARG A 61 2.75 -4.37 11.04
CA ARG A 61 4.07 -3.79 10.76
C ARG A 61 4.64 -4.24 9.40
N TYR A 62 4.38 -5.49 9.02
CA TYR A 62 4.95 -6.16 7.84
C TYR A 62 3.91 -6.83 6.95
N GLY A 63 2.65 -6.93 7.38
CA GLY A 63 1.55 -7.39 6.53
C GLY A 63 1.10 -6.30 5.59
N SER A 64 2.04 -5.88 4.75
CA SER A 64 1.88 -6.04 3.33
C SER A 64 3.22 -5.97 2.61
N VAL A 65 3.98 -7.06 2.64
CA VAL A 65 5.12 -7.22 1.71
C VAL A 65 4.64 -7.21 0.24
N GLN A 66 3.37 -7.53 -0.03
CA GLN A 66 2.75 -7.32 -1.36
C GLN A 66 2.40 -5.85 -1.67
N ARG A 67 2.39 -4.96 -0.68
CA ARG A 67 1.92 -3.58 -0.84
C ARG A 67 2.84 -2.65 -0.06
N LYS A 68 3.90 -2.15 -0.69
CA LYS A 68 4.85 -1.20 -0.09
C LYS A 68 4.21 0.10 0.46
N PHE A 69 2.91 0.33 0.27
CA PHE A 69 2.11 1.37 0.93
C PHE A 69 0.66 0.88 0.94
N ALA A 70 0.12 0.42 2.07
CA ALA A 70 -1.31 0.13 2.16
C ALA A 70 -2.08 1.44 1.97
N LEU A 71 -2.70 1.64 0.80
CA LEU A 71 -3.59 2.77 0.57
C LEU A 71 -4.91 2.50 1.28
N TYR A 72 -5.16 3.23 2.37
CA TYR A 72 -6.42 3.20 3.13
C TYR A 72 -7.15 4.55 3.07
N SER A 73 -6.44 5.63 2.73
CA SER A 73 -7.02 6.95 2.51
C SER A 73 -6.10 7.78 1.60
N LEU A 74 -6.54 8.04 0.37
CA LEU A 74 -5.77 8.89 -0.54
C LEU A 74 -5.51 10.27 0.07
N TYR A 75 -6.48 10.85 0.78
CA TYR A 75 -6.32 12.17 1.38
C TYR A 75 -5.30 12.19 2.53
N ALA A 76 -5.34 11.18 3.42
CA ALA A 76 -4.40 11.10 4.54
C ALA A 76 -2.96 10.86 4.05
N GLN A 77 -2.82 10.10 2.97
CA GLN A 77 -1.53 9.67 2.41
C GLN A 77 -1.07 10.52 1.20
N LYS A 78 -1.73 11.67 0.93
CA LYS A 78 -1.52 12.45 -0.30
C LYS A 78 -0.09 12.89 -0.55
N LYS A 79 0.68 13.19 0.50
CA LYS A 79 2.08 13.62 0.36
C LYS A 79 2.95 12.49 -0.18
N ASP A 80 2.78 11.29 0.39
CA ASP A 80 3.51 10.10 -0.04
C ASP A 80 3.09 9.69 -1.44
N ILE A 81 1.78 9.78 -1.73
CA ILE A 81 1.24 9.51 -3.07
C ILE A 81 1.89 10.45 -4.10
N TYR A 82 1.95 11.76 -3.85
CA TYR A 82 2.56 12.70 -4.79
C TYR A 82 4.00 12.31 -5.11
N THR A 83 4.83 12.05 -4.10
CA THR A 83 6.21 11.60 -4.27
C THR A 83 6.30 10.30 -5.10
N LEU A 84 5.43 9.32 -4.82
CA LEU A 84 5.44 8.05 -5.55
C LEU A 84 5.01 8.19 -7.01
N THR A 85 4.05 9.07 -7.27
CA THR A 85 3.47 9.24 -8.61
C THR A 85 4.35 10.03 -9.58
N GLU A 86 5.39 10.73 -9.10
CA GLU A 86 6.32 11.51 -9.95
C GLU A 86 7.02 10.66 -11.02
N ASN A 87 7.22 9.37 -10.74
CA ASN A 87 7.90 8.43 -11.63
C ASN A 87 6.96 7.40 -12.26
N MET A 88 5.64 7.57 -12.13
CA MET A 88 4.63 6.65 -12.65
C MET A 88 3.85 7.28 -13.80
N SER A 89 3.48 6.48 -14.79
CA SER A 89 2.48 6.89 -15.77
C SER A 89 1.09 6.95 -15.14
N LEU A 90 0.18 7.78 -15.70
CA LEU A 90 -1.20 7.87 -15.23
C LEU A 90 -1.88 6.48 -15.15
N LYS A 91 -1.65 5.62 -16.14
CA LYS A 91 -2.18 4.26 -16.17
C LYS A 91 -1.69 3.43 -14.98
N GLU A 92 -0.43 3.58 -14.61
CA GLU A 92 0.13 2.89 -13.43
C GLU A 92 -0.45 3.42 -12.14
N VAL A 93 -0.63 4.73 -12.01
CA VAL A 93 -1.24 5.32 -10.82
C VAL A 93 -2.68 4.85 -10.62
N LEU A 94 -3.50 4.91 -11.68
CA LEU A 94 -4.89 4.43 -11.60
C LEU A 94 -4.95 2.93 -11.30
N ARG A 95 -4.09 2.13 -11.93
CA ARG A 95 -3.96 0.69 -11.61
C ARG A 95 -3.56 0.49 -10.15
N TRP A 96 -2.64 1.30 -9.63
CA TRP A 96 -2.22 1.24 -8.24
C TRP A 96 -3.38 1.59 -7.30
N PHE A 97 -4.15 2.64 -7.55
CA PHE A 97 -5.33 2.95 -6.73
C PHE A 97 -6.39 1.84 -6.78
N SER A 98 -6.61 1.24 -7.95
CA SER A 98 -7.54 0.12 -8.13
C SER A 98 -7.13 -1.18 -7.44
N GLN A 99 -5.88 -1.30 -6.98
CA GLN A 99 -5.46 -2.45 -6.18
C GLN A 99 -5.98 -2.39 -4.73
N TYR A 100 -6.38 -1.22 -4.24
CA TYR A 100 -6.73 -0.99 -2.82
C TYR A 100 -8.12 -0.40 -2.63
N GLY A 101 -8.86 -0.24 -3.72
CA GLY A 101 -10.17 0.37 -3.71
C GLY A 101 -10.78 0.38 -5.10
N THR A 102 -12.04 0.78 -5.16
CA THR A 102 -12.74 1.01 -6.42
C THR A 102 -12.48 2.44 -6.89
N VAL A 103 -12.06 2.61 -8.16
CA VAL A 103 -11.90 3.92 -8.81
C VAL A 103 -13.05 4.12 -9.79
N GLU A 104 -13.85 5.16 -9.59
CA GLU A 104 -14.96 5.51 -10.48
C GLU A 104 -14.74 6.90 -11.07
N ASN A 105 -14.87 7.03 -12.39
CA ASN A 105 -14.89 8.34 -13.03
C ASN A 105 -16.26 9.01 -12.80
N VAL A 106 -16.25 10.19 -12.21
CA VAL A 106 -17.45 10.96 -11.84
C VAL A 106 -17.81 11.95 -12.94
N SER A 107 -16.81 12.62 -13.50
CA SER A 107 -16.99 13.57 -14.59
C SER A 107 -15.68 13.86 -15.29
N SER A 108 -15.76 14.34 -16.52
CA SER A 108 -14.62 14.81 -17.29
C SER A 108 -14.95 16.18 -17.88
N VAL A 109 -13.98 17.08 -17.87
CA VAL A 109 -14.07 18.42 -18.45
C VAL A 109 -12.85 18.66 -19.30
N LYS A 110 -13.05 19.10 -20.54
CA LYS A 110 -11.97 19.53 -21.42
C LYS A 110 -11.92 21.04 -21.48
N ILE A 111 -10.76 21.62 -21.18
CA ILE A 111 -10.49 23.05 -21.28
C ILE A 111 -9.23 23.21 -22.12
N ASP A 112 -9.38 23.78 -23.32
CA ASP A 112 -8.30 23.89 -24.30
C ASP A 112 -7.61 22.53 -24.57
N ASN A 113 -6.31 22.46 -24.29
CA ASN A 113 -5.47 21.26 -24.44
C ASN A 113 -5.32 20.46 -23.15
N ILE A 114 -6.17 20.71 -22.14
CA ILE A 114 -6.15 20.05 -20.85
C ILE A 114 -7.43 19.23 -20.70
N ASN A 115 -7.28 17.93 -20.43
CA ASN A 115 -8.39 17.08 -20.00
C ASN A 115 -8.36 16.93 -18.48
N ILE A 116 -9.45 17.27 -17.80
CA ILE A 116 -9.58 17.15 -16.35
C ILE A 116 -10.60 16.07 -16.05
N ASP A 117 -10.13 14.93 -15.53
CA ASP A 117 -10.97 13.82 -15.11
C ASP A 117 -11.12 13.84 -13.59
N ASN A 118 -12.34 13.80 -13.09
CA ASN A 118 -12.67 13.75 -11.67
C ASN A 118 -13.08 12.34 -11.29
N TYR A 119 -12.51 11.83 -10.22
CA TYR A 119 -12.69 10.46 -9.75
C TYR A 119 -13.17 10.42 -8.30
N CYS A 120 -13.93 9.37 -8.01
CA CYS A 120 -14.22 8.88 -6.67
C CYS A 120 -13.40 7.62 -6.43
N TRP A 121 -12.74 7.54 -5.28
CA TRP A 121 -12.05 6.34 -4.83
C TRP A 121 -12.64 5.88 -3.51
N THR A 122 -13.06 4.61 -3.46
CA THR A 122 -13.60 3.97 -2.27
C THR A 122 -12.64 2.88 -1.83
N SER A 123 -12.12 2.97 -0.61
CA SER A 123 -11.18 2.00 -0.03
C SER A 123 -11.82 0.61 0.08
N ASP A 124 -11.06 -0.44 -0.23
CA ASP A 124 -11.45 -1.82 0.07
C ASP A 124 -11.26 -2.14 1.57
N ILE A 125 -10.50 -1.32 2.29
CA ILE A 125 -10.19 -1.48 3.70
C ILE A 125 -10.76 -0.28 4.47
N GLY A 126 -11.88 -0.51 5.17
CA GLY A 126 -12.62 0.49 5.95
C GLY A 126 -13.48 1.43 5.12
N ASP A 127 -14.25 2.29 5.78
CA ASP A 127 -15.25 3.16 5.14
C ASP A 127 -14.66 4.52 4.70
N ASN A 128 -13.57 4.51 3.91
CA ASN A 128 -12.96 5.73 3.38
C ASN A 128 -13.33 5.97 1.92
N VAL A 129 -13.95 7.13 1.66
CA VAL A 129 -14.23 7.64 0.32
C VAL A 129 -13.43 8.92 0.10
N CYS A 130 -12.64 8.97 -0.96
CA CYS A 130 -11.81 10.11 -1.35
C CYS A 130 -12.16 10.56 -2.77
N TYR A 131 -11.99 11.85 -3.04
CA TYR A 131 -12.15 12.39 -4.39
C TYR A 131 -10.81 12.95 -4.87
N PHE A 132 -10.49 12.72 -6.13
CA PHE A 132 -9.29 13.26 -6.74
C PHE A 132 -9.56 13.66 -8.19
N SER A 133 -8.76 14.59 -8.69
CA SER A 133 -8.81 15.04 -10.08
C SER A 133 -7.48 14.78 -10.75
N VAL A 134 -7.51 14.41 -12.02
CA VAL A 134 -6.34 14.23 -12.87
C VAL A 134 -6.43 15.24 -14.01
N ALA A 135 -5.49 16.18 -14.07
CA ALA A 135 -5.32 17.07 -15.21
C ALA A 135 -4.28 16.46 -16.14
N THR A 136 -4.66 16.16 -17.38
CA THR A 136 -3.81 15.54 -18.39
C THR A 136 -3.56 16.53 -19.52
N THR A 137 -2.29 16.69 -19.89
CA THR A 137 -1.81 17.46 -21.04
C THR A 137 -1.17 16.50 -22.05
N PRO A 138 -0.79 16.95 -23.27
CA PRO A 138 -0.07 16.11 -24.22
C PRO A 138 1.28 15.57 -23.72
N PHE A 139 1.87 16.20 -22.71
CA PHE A 139 3.24 15.90 -22.25
C PHE A 139 3.30 15.26 -20.87
N ASP A 140 2.34 15.56 -19.99
CA ASP A 140 2.36 15.14 -18.59
C ASP A 140 0.94 15.15 -17.98
N PHE A 141 0.80 14.59 -16.78
CA PHE A 141 -0.39 14.68 -15.96
C PHE A 141 -0.07 15.19 -14.55
N LYS A 142 -1.08 15.76 -13.87
CA LYS A 142 -1.01 16.12 -12.45
C LYS A 142 -2.23 15.60 -11.72
N ILE A 143 -2.01 15.09 -10.50
CA ILE A 143 -3.07 14.60 -9.62
C ILE A 143 -3.31 15.62 -8.51
N ASN A 144 -4.58 15.87 -8.21
CA ASN A 144 -5.01 16.67 -7.07
C ASN A 144 -5.97 15.85 -6.19
N ILE A 145 -5.56 15.54 -4.94
CA ILE A 145 -6.35 14.75 -3.99
C ILE A 145 -7.04 15.69 -2.98
N ASN A 146 -8.38 15.69 -2.98
CA ASN A 146 -9.19 16.58 -2.17
C ASN A 146 -9.99 15.82 -1.10
N LYS A 147 -10.20 16.46 0.06
CA LYS A 147 -10.97 15.86 1.18
C LYS A 147 -12.45 15.71 0.84
N LYS A 148 -12.99 16.65 0.05
CA LYS A 148 -14.36 16.70 -0.48
C LYS A 148 -14.34 17.56 -1.74
N ILE A 149 -15.11 17.17 -2.76
CA ILE A 149 -15.49 18.11 -3.83
C ILE A 149 -16.43 19.13 -3.19
N LYS A 150 -16.03 20.41 -3.11
CA LYS A 150 -17.02 21.47 -2.99
C LYS A 150 -17.83 21.38 -4.29
N LYS A 151 -19.12 21.06 -4.22
CA LYS A 151 -20.02 21.24 -5.36
C LYS A 151 -19.80 22.68 -5.84
N VAL A 152 -19.19 22.84 -7.01
CA VAL A 152 -19.27 24.10 -7.74
C VAL A 152 -20.65 24.06 -8.36
N VAL A 153 -21.61 24.65 -7.63
CA VAL A 153 -22.92 25.03 -8.17
C VAL A 153 -22.75 26.39 -8.81
#